data_AF-A0A2W1BKR4-F1
#
_entry.id   AF-A0A2W1BKR4-F1
#
_cell.length_a   1.000
_cell.length_b   1.000
_cell.length_c   1.000
_cell.angle_alpha   90.00
_cell.angle_beta   90.00
_cell.angle_gamma   90.00
#
_symmetry.space_group_name_H-M   'P 1'
#
loop_
_entity.id
_entity.type
_entity.pdbx_description
1 polymer ?
#
loop_
_entity_poly.entity_id
_entity_poly.type
_entity_poly.pdbx_seq_one_letter_code
_entity_poly.pdbx_strand_id
1 'polypeptide(L)'
;MFEHCNISCASDCFRIMDPDLVKTSGDRLSVYAPTLGSSDDIKDKFYEELTQCLHKIPNREKILLLGDFNARVGRDYEAWPKVLGRHGVGNINSNGQLLLSLCAQFQLAITNTMFRLAAKHKTTWMHPRSKHWHLIDYAITRQRDISQVLVTRACAVLIAGRTID
;
A
#
# COMPACT_ATOMS: atom_id res chain seq x y z
N MET A 1 -11.24 -21.33 -15.30
CA MET A 1 -11.84 -21.84 -14.04
C MET A 1 -10.90 -21.40 -12.92
N PHE A 2 -11.04 -20.17 -12.45
CA PHE A 2 -10.24 -19.62 -11.35
C PHE A 2 -11.23 -19.11 -10.31
N GLU A 3 -11.48 -19.93 -9.29
CA GLU A 3 -12.35 -19.60 -8.17
C GLU A 3 -11.57 -18.80 -7.13
N HIS A 4 -12.10 -17.59 -6.87
CA HIS A 4 -12.15 -16.87 -5.60
C HIS A 4 -10.86 -16.74 -4.78
N CYS A 5 -10.04 -15.75 -5.16
CA CYS A 5 -9.39 -14.90 -4.16
C CYS A 5 -10.32 -13.69 -3.95
N ASN A 6 -10.81 -13.47 -2.73
CA ASN A 6 -11.68 -12.34 -2.36
C ASN A 6 -10.88 -11.02 -2.34
N ILE A 7 -10.34 -10.64 -3.48
CA ILE A 7 -9.65 -9.39 -3.73
C ILE A 7 -10.63 -8.52 -4.53
N SER A 8 -11.48 -7.80 -3.81
CA SER A 8 -12.40 -6.85 -4.43
C SER A 8 -11.61 -5.66 -4.99
N CYS A 9 -11.90 -5.34 -6.26
CA CYS A 9 -11.37 -4.20 -6.98
C CYS A 9 -11.60 -2.89 -6.20
N ALA A 10 -10.54 -2.29 -5.65
CA ALA A 10 -10.56 -0.95 -5.10
C ALA A 10 -9.33 -0.21 -5.61
N SER A 11 -9.53 0.75 -6.52
CA SER A 11 -8.55 1.84 -6.73
C SER A 11 -9.06 2.92 -7.67
N ASP A 12 -10.20 3.55 -7.33
CA ASP A 12 -10.52 4.87 -7.90
C ASP A 12 -9.66 6.01 -7.30
N CYS A 13 -8.89 5.73 -6.24
CA CYS A 13 -8.12 6.73 -5.49
C CYS A 13 -6.64 6.86 -5.90
N PHE A 14 -6.10 5.99 -6.76
CA PHE A 14 -4.69 6.02 -7.18
C PHE A 14 -4.56 6.38 -8.66
N ARG A 15 -3.97 7.54 -8.95
CA ARG A 15 -3.49 7.87 -10.30
C ARG A 15 -1.99 7.56 -10.39
N ILE A 16 -1.65 6.37 -10.87
CA ILE A 16 -0.29 6.01 -11.28
C ILE A 16 -0.15 6.47 -12.73
N MET A 17 0.64 7.51 -12.99
CA MET A 17 0.75 8.11 -14.33
C MET A 17 1.66 7.31 -15.27
N ASP A 18 1.47 6.00 -15.39
CA ASP A 18 2.01 5.27 -16.55
C ASP A 18 0.88 4.41 -17.14
N PRO A 19 0.37 4.74 -18.35
CA PRO A 19 -0.63 3.93 -19.02
C PRO A 19 -0.13 2.51 -19.34
N ASP A 20 1.18 2.26 -19.40
CA ASP A 20 1.75 0.93 -19.64
C ASP A 20 1.83 0.07 -18.37
N LEU A 21 1.91 0.68 -17.17
CA LEU A 21 1.65 0.00 -15.88
C LEU A 21 0.15 -0.28 -15.67
N VAL A 22 -0.72 0.53 -16.28
CA VAL A 22 -2.17 0.33 -16.26
C VAL A 22 -2.62 -0.68 -17.34
N LYS A 23 -1.86 -0.81 -18.44
CA LYS A 23 -2.09 -1.76 -19.55
C LYS A 23 -1.40 -3.11 -19.39
N THR A 24 -0.57 -3.31 -18.36
CA THR A 24 0.04 -4.63 -18.13
C THR A 24 -1.04 -5.65 -17.77
N SER A 25 -1.21 -6.61 -18.66
CA SER A 25 -2.05 -7.81 -18.56
C SER A 25 -1.61 -8.77 -17.43
N GLY A 26 -1.23 -8.26 -16.26
CA GLY A 26 -0.71 -9.04 -15.13
C GLY A 26 -1.17 -8.45 -13.79
N ASP A 27 -2.17 -9.12 -13.20
CA ASP A 27 -2.58 -9.18 -11.80
C ASP A 27 -2.42 -7.90 -10.95
N ARG A 28 -3.46 -7.07 -10.95
CA ARG A 28 -3.69 -6.06 -9.91
C ARG A 28 -4.27 -6.75 -8.69
N LEU A 29 -3.59 -6.64 -7.56
CA LEU A 29 -4.12 -7.10 -6.26
C LEU A 29 -4.63 -5.88 -5.51
N SER A 30 -5.89 -5.91 -5.10
CA SER A 30 -6.52 -4.91 -4.25
C SER A 30 -6.79 -5.49 -2.87
N VAL A 31 -6.31 -4.84 -1.81
CA VAL A 31 -6.40 -5.37 -0.44
C VAL A 31 -7.04 -4.38 0.52
N TYR A 32 -7.66 -4.93 1.56
CA TYR A 32 -8.10 -4.18 2.73
C TYR A 32 -7.56 -4.91 3.97
N ALA A 33 -6.53 -4.36 4.59
CA ALA A 33 -5.88 -4.99 5.72
C ALA A 33 -6.65 -4.74 7.03
N PRO A 34 -6.54 -5.65 8.01
CA PRO A 34 -7.14 -5.45 9.32
C PRO A 34 -6.68 -4.16 10.01
N THR A 35 -7.57 -3.58 10.82
CA THR A 35 -7.28 -2.35 11.57
C THR A 35 -6.21 -2.58 12.64
N LEU A 36 -5.67 -1.49 13.19
CA LEU A 36 -4.65 -1.58 14.25
C LEU A 36 -5.13 -2.36 15.48
N GLY A 37 -6.42 -2.26 15.81
CA GLY A 37 -7.05 -2.92 16.97
C GLY A 37 -7.55 -4.35 16.70
N SER A 38 -7.39 -4.88 15.49
CA SER A 38 -7.70 -6.28 15.19
C SER A 38 -6.74 -7.22 15.93
N SER A 39 -7.22 -8.41 16.31
CA SER A 39 -6.39 -9.43 16.97
C SER A 39 -5.25 -9.89 16.06
N ASP A 40 -4.20 -10.44 16.68
CA ASP A 40 -3.03 -10.92 15.94
C ASP A 40 -3.40 -12.10 15.02
N ASP A 41 -4.28 -13.02 15.45
CA ASP A 41 -4.79 -14.10 14.59
C ASP A 41 -5.42 -13.60 13.28
N ILE A 42 -6.17 -12.49 13.33
CA ILE A 42 -6.80 -11.90 12.13
C ILE A 42 -5.74 -11.29 11.22
N LYS A 43 -4.73 -10.63 11.78
CA LYS A 43 -3.61 -10.04 11.03
C LYS A 43 -2.75 -11.12 10.39
N ASP A 44 -2.41 -12.15 11.15
CA ASP A 44 -1.58 -13.27 10.70
C ASP A 44 -2.26 -14.01 9.55
N LYS A 45 -3.55 -14.33 9.69
CA LYS A 45 -4.33 -14.93 8.61
C LYS A 45 -4.35 -14.06 7.34
N PHE A 46 -4.56 -12.76 7.49
CA PHE A 46 -4.54 -11.84 6.34
C PHE A 46 -3.17 -11.84 5.63
N TYR A 47 -2.06 -11.74 6.38
CA TYR A 47 -0.73 -11.71 5.79
C TYR A 47 -0.31 -13.08 5.23
N GLU A 48 -0.80 -14.19 5.79
CA GLU A 48 -0.62 -15.53 5.25
C GLU A 48 -1.33 -15.67 3.88
N GLU A 49 -2.60 -15.28 3.78
CA GLU A 49 -3.36 -15.31 2.53
C GLU A 49 -2.72 -14.41 1.45
N LEU A 50 -2.29 -13.19 1.83
CA LEU A 50 -1.58 -12.29 0.92
C LEU A 50 -0.24 -12.89 0.47
N THR A 51 0.51 -13.51 1.38
CA THR A 51 1.77 -14.21 1.09
C THR A 51 1.55 -15.34 0.09
N GLN A 52 0.50 -16.15 0.27
CA GLN A 52 0.15 -17.23 -0.68
C GLN A 52 -0.21 -16.67 -2.07
N CYS A 53 -0.91 -15.55 -2.14
CA CYS A 53 -1.21 -14.88 -3.41
C CYS A 53 0.06 -14.39 -4.11
N LEU A 54 0.97 -13.76 -3.37
CA LEU A 54 2.23 -13.27 -3.91
C LEU A 54 3.14 -14.39 -4.43
N HIS A 55 3.14 -15.57 -3.78
CA HIS A 55 3.88 -16.75 -4.25
C HIS A 55 3.35 -17.32 -5.57
N LYS A 56 2.05 -17.18 -5.84
CA LYS A 56 1.45 -17.65 -7.10
C LYS A 56 1.86 -16.79 -8.30
N ILE A 57 2.23 -15.53 -8.07
CA ILE A 57 2.64 -14.61 -9.13
C ILE A 57 4.13 -14.82 -9.41
N PRO A 58 4.51 -15.31 -10.60
CA PRO A 58 5.91 -15.56 -10.92
C PRO A 58 6.74 -14.29 -10.73
N ASN A 59 7.96 -14.45 -10.22
CA ASN A 59 8.78 -13.29 -9.91
C ASN A 59 8.99 -12.40 -11.14
N ARG A 60 9.07 -12.95 -12.36
CA ARG A 60 9.22 -12.22 -13.64
C ARG A 60 8.01 -11.38 -14.07
N GLU A 61 6.82 -11.69 -13.56
CA GLU A 61 5.61 -10.92 -13.89
C GLU A 61 5.59 -9.62 -13.11
N LYS A 62 5.03 -8.57 -13.71
CA LYS A 62 4.81 -7.31 -12.99
C LYS A 62 3.68 -7.50 -11.98
N ILE A 63 3.73 -6.72 -10.90
CA ILE A 63 2.67 -6.70 -9.89
C ILE A 63 2.36 -5.26 -9.51
N LEU A 64 1.08 -4.99 -9.31
CA LEU A 64 0.62 -3.77 -8.68
C LEU A 64 -0.34 -4.12 -7.56
N LEU A 65 0.15 -3.98 -6.33
CA LEU A 65 -0.60 -4.17 -5.10
C LEU A 65 -1.11 -2.79 -4.62
N LEU A 66 -2.41 -2.67 -4.50
CA LEU A 66 -3.13 -1.45 -4.14
C LEU A 66 -4.01 -1.73 -2.93
N GLY A 67 -4.25 -0.74 -2.09
CA GLY A 67 -5.30 -0.86 -1.08
C GLY A 67 -5.04 -0.10 0.20
N ASP A 68 -5.99 -0.21 1.12
CA ASP A 68 -5.90 0.31 2.47
C ASP A 68 -5.23 -0.74 3.36
N PHE A 69 -4.01 -0.45 3.81
CA PHE A 69 -3.25 -1.35 4.66
C PHE A 69 -3.44 -1.07 6.15
N ASN A 70 -4.20 -0.03 6.53
CA ASN A 70 -4.27 0.45 7.91
C ASN A 70 -2.88 0.63 8.55
N ALA A 71 -1.88 0.92 7.72
CA ALA A 71 -0.46 0.85 8.05
C ALA A 71 0.18 2.22 7.90
N ARG A 72 1.02 2.60 8.85
CA ARG A 72 1.90 3.76 8.74
C ARG A 72 3.32 3.25 8.68
N VAL A 73 3.98 3.45 7.55
CA VAL A 73 5.33 2.90 7.32
C VAL A 73 6.44 3.85 7.74
N GLY A 74 6.11 5.12 8.02
CA GLY A 74 7.05 6.11 8.50
C GLY A 74 7.98 6.66 7.42
N ARG A 75 9.19 7.04 7.84
CA ARG A 75 10.18 7.79 7.04
C ARG A 75 11.57 7.16 7.01
N ASP A 76 11.76 6.04 7.71
CA ASP A 76 13.08 5.45 7.94
C ASP A 76 13.52 4.62 6.73
N TYR A 77 13.89 5.32 5.66
CA TYR A 77 14.36 4.70 4.42
C TYR A 77 15.74 4.04 4.55
N GLU A 78 16.49 4.35 5.61
CA GLU A 78 17.81 3.76 5.89
C GLU A 78 17.65 2.38 6.52
N ALA A 79 16.69 2.21 7.42
CA ALA A 79 16.32 0.90 7.96
C ALA A 79 15.65 -0.01 6.91
N TRP A 80 14.98 0.57 5.90
CA TRP A 80 14.23 -0.17 4.88
C TRP A 80 14.68 0.18 3.45
N PRO A 81 15.94 -0.11 3.10
CA PRO A 81 16.48 0.24 1.79
C PRO A 81 15.69 -0.46 0.69
N LYS A 82 15.46 0.26 -0.43
CA LYS A 82 14.70 -0.19 -1.62
C LYS A 82 13.19 -0.43 -1.39
N VAL A 83 12.76 -0.72 -0.16
CA VAL A 83 11.33 -0.80 0.20
C VAL A 83 10.74 0.60 0.35
N LEU A 84 11.43 1.46 1.09
CA LEU A 84 11.04 2.86 1.30
C LEU A 84 11.89 3.81 0.48
N GLY A 85 11.24 4.87 0.01
CA GLY A 85 11.90 6.06 -0.51
C GLY A 85 12.05 7.14 0.54
N ARG A 86 12.83 8.17 0.20
CA ARG A 86 13.21 9.29 1.09
C ARG A 86 12.05 10.22 1.48
N HIS A 87 10.83 9.98 0.97
CA HIS A 87 9.71 10.89 1.06
C HIS A 87 8.50 10.33 1.81
N GLY A 88 8.70 9.29 2.63
CA GLY A 88 7.69 8.74 3.53
C GLY A 88 7.05 9.78 4.48
N VAL A 89 6.05 9.34 5.25
CA VAL A 89 5.25 10.24 6.11
C VAL A 89 5.06 9.63 7.49
N GLY A 90 5.16 10.48 8.52
CA GLY A 90 4.85 10.12 9.90
C GLY A 90 5.85 9.14 10.52
N ASN A 91 5.36 8.40 11.50
CA ASN A 91 6.08 7.36 12.23
C ASN A 91 5.48 5.99 11.93
N ILE A 92 6.30 4.95 12.04
CA ILE A 92 5.88 3.58 11.85
C ILE A 92 4.89 3.13 12.95
N ASN A 93 3.92 2.29 12.61
CA ASN A 93 3.09 1.55 13.58
C ASN A 93 3.25 0.02 13.40
N SER A 94 2.63 -0.78 14.26
CA SER A 94 2.75 -2.25 14.19
C SER A 94 2.30 -2.83 12.84
N ASN A 95 1.17 -2.36 12.28
CA ASN A 95 0.75 -2.75 10.93
C ASN A 95 1.78 -2.33 9.84
N GLY A 96 2.42 -1.17 10.02
CA GLY A 96 3.51 -0.69 9.16
C GLY A 96 4.73 -1.60 9.21
N GLN A 97 5.09 -2.11 10.38
CA GLN A 97 6.17 -3.08 10.53
C GLN A 97 5.86 -4.37 9.78
N LEU A 98 4.65 -4.91 9.90
CA LEU A 98 4.21 -6.12 9.17
C LEU A 98 4.28 -5.90 7.65
N LEU A 99 3.77 -4.75 7.17
CA LEU A 99 3.80 -4.42 5.75
C LEU A 99 5.22 -4.27 5.22
N LEU A 100 6.12 -3.62 5.97
CA LEU A 100 7.52 -3.44 5.57
C LEU A 100 8.27 -4.77 5.54
N SER A 101 8.04 -5.65 6.52
CA SER A 101 8.60 -7.01 6.52
C SER A 101 8.14 -7.81 5.29
N LEU A 102 6.85 -7.77 4.96
CA LEU A 102 6.31 -8.41 3.75
C LEU A 102 6.97 -7.82 2.49
N CYS A 103 7.06 -6.49 2.39
CA CYS A 103 7.66 -5.85 1.23
C CYS A 103 9.15 -6.19 1.07
N ALA A 104 9.89 -6.27 2.18
CA ALA A 104 11.29 -6.70 2.17
C ALA A 104 11.43 -8.16 1.69
N GLN A 105 10.58 -9.06 2.20
CA GLN A 105 10.56 -10.47 1.82
C GLN A 105 10.30 -10.68 0.33
N PHE A 106 9.34 -9.93 -0.24
CA PHE A 106 8.91 -10.09 -1.64
C PHE A 106 9.58 -9.12 -2.62
N GLN A 107 10.62 -8.39 -2.19
CA GLN A 107 11.32 -7.38 -3.00
C GLN A 107 10.35 -6.36 -3.60
N LEU A 108 9.41 -5.89 -2.79
CA LEU A 108 8.44 -4.87 -3.14
C LEU A 108 8.89 -3.49 -2.64
N ALA A 109 8.36 -2.46 -3.27
CA ALA A 109 8.68 -1.06 -3.06
C ALA A 109 7.39 -0.25 -2.89
N ILE A 110 7.33 0.58 -1.85
CA ILE A 110 6.17 1.40 -1.53
C ILE A 110 6.29 2.73 -2.28
N THR A 111 5.58 2.83 -3.41
CA THR A 111 5.80 3.89 -4.39
C THR A 111 5.42 5.28 -3.87
N ASN A 112 4.44 5.36 -2.95
CA ASN A 112 4.03 6.61 -2.30
C ASN A 112 5.18 7.33 -1.58
N THR A 113 6.23 6.59 -1.19
CA THR A 113 7.36 7.13 -0.44
C THR A 113 8.53 7.54 -1.34
N MET A 114 8.46 7.28 -2.65
CA MET A 114 9.55 7.46 -3.60
C MET A 114 9.65 8.89 -4.16
N PHE A 115 8.55 9.64 -4.16
CA PHE A 115 8.46 10.93 -4.84
C PHE A 115 8.28 12.10 -3.86
N ARG A 116 8.99 13.20 -4.14
CA ARG A 116 8.79 14.45 -3.41
C ARG A 116 7.51 15.12 -3.88
N LEU A 117 6.46 15.04 -3.06
CA LEU A 117 5.15 15.63 -3.34
C LEU A 117 4.73 16.64 -2.27
N ALA A 118 3.79 17.53 -2.61
CA ALA A 118 3.12 18.39 -1.63
C ALA A 118 2.30 17.54 -0.64
N ALA A 119 2.14 18.02 0.59
CA ALA A 119 1.46 17.28 1.68
C ALA A 119 0.07 16.77 1.28
N LYS A 120 -0.72 17.59 0.56
CA LYS A 120 -2.05 17.24 0.03
C LYS A 120 -2.09 16.05 -0.94
N HIS A 121 -0.92 15.59 -1.42
CA HIS A 121 -0.78 14.44 -2.33
C HIS A 121 -0.08 13.25 -1.67
N LYS A 122 0.16 13.31 -0.35
CA LYS A 122 0.89 12.28 0.40
C LYS A 122 0.03 11.53 1.42
N THR A 123 -1.15 12.03 1.76
CA THR A 123 -1.98 11.47 2.83
C THR A 123 -3.38 11.16 2.32
N THR A 124 -4.00 10.13 2.87
CA THR A 124 -5.29 9.61 2.40
C THR A 124 -6.38 9.65 3.46
N TRP A 125 -6.02 9.64 4.74
CA TRP A 125 -6.98 9.59 5.85
C TRP A 125 -6.67 10.63 6.92
N MET A 126 -7.71 11.25 7.49
CA MET A 126 -7.58 12.17 8.62
C MET A 126 -8.15 11.53 9.87
N HIS A 127 -7.35 11.47 10.94
CA HIS A 127 -7.82 10.95 12.22
C HIS A 127 -8.95 11.84 12.78
N PRO A 128 -10.14 11.30 13.10
CA PRO A 128 -11.31 12.10 13.47
C PRO A 128 -11.09 13.05 14.65
N ARG A 129 -10.36 12.60 15.68
CA ARG A 129 -10.07 13.37 16.90
C ARG A 129 -8.88 14.32 16.75
N SER A 130 -7.68 13.80 16.51
CA SER A 130 -6.45 14.62 16.42
C SER A 130 -6.36 15.50 15.16
N LYS A 131 -7.22 15.29 14.16
CA LYS A 131 -7.18 15.94 12.84
C LYS A 131 -5.84 15.80 12.11
N HIS A 132 -5.05 14.80 12.50
CA HIS A 132 -3.79 14.51 11.84
C HIS A 132 -4.02 13.66 10.59
N TRP A 133 -3.33 14.01 9.52
CA TRP A 133 -3.40 13.28 8.26
C TRP A 133 -2.37 12.15 8.23
N HIS A 134 -2.82 10.99 7.77
CA HIS A 134 -2.01 9.78 7.66
C HIS A 134 -2.08 9.24 6.24
N LEU A 135 -0.99 8.59 5.84
CA LEU A 135 -0.95 7.74 4.68
C LEU A 135 -1.19 6.31 5.16
N ILE A 136 -2.28 5.70 4.70
CA ILE A 136 -2.64 4.30 5.02
C ILE A 136 -2.98 3.47 3.79
N ASP A 137 -3.33 4.15 2.68
CA ASP A 137 -3.48 3.50 1.39
C ASP A 137 -2.17 3.57 0.62
N TYR A 138 -1.76 2.44 0.05
CA TYR A 138 -0.50 2.34 -0.69
C TYR A 138 -0.69 1.78 -2.08
N ALA A 139 0.18 2.23 -2.98
CA ALA A 139 0.54 1.51 -4.18
C ALA A 139 1.93 0.91 -4.00
N ILE A 140 2.04 -0.38 -4.33
CA ILE A 140 3.22 -1.20 -4.08
C ILE A 140 3.50 -1.98 -5.36
N THR A 141 4.75 -1.96 -5.80
CA THR A 141 5.20 -2.71 -6.98
C THR A 141 6.54 -3.39 -6.70
N ARG A 142 7.07 -4.15 -7.65
CA ARG A 142 8.40 -4.76 -7.48
C ARG A 142 9.47 -3.69 -7.49
N GLN A 143 10.51 -3.89 -6.68
CA GLN A 143 11.67 -2.99 -6.62
C GLN A 143 12.32 -2.78 -7.99
N ARG A 144 12.36 -3.82 -8.84
CA ARG A 144 12.94 -3.70 -10.20
C ARG A 144 12.10 -2.87 -11.17
N ASP A 145 10.80 -2.74 -10.91
CA ASP A 145 9.85 -2.06 -11.80
C ASP A 145 9.59 -0.61 -11.35
N ILE A 146 10.26 -0.15 -10.30
CA ILE A 146 10.13 1.21 -9.75
C ILE A 146 10.43 2.31 -10.79
N SER A 147 11.36 2.06 -11.72
CA SER A 147 11.73 3.01 -12.77
C SER A 147 10.60 3.27 -13.77
N GLN A 148 9.61 2.39 -13.83
CA GLN A 148 8.41 2.56 -14.67
C GLN A 148 7.34 3.40 -13.95
N VAL A 149 7.43 3.57 -12.63
CA VAL A 149 6.47 4.38 -11.88
C VAL A 149 6.83 5.85 -12.06
N LEU A 150 6.03 6.63 -12.80
CA LEU A 150 6.30 8.06 -12.99
C LEU A 150 5.98 8.88 -11.73
N VAL A 151 4.87 8.57 -11.08
CA VAL A 151 4.45 9.22 -9.83
C VAL A 151 3.38 8.39 -9.15
N THR A 152 3.30 8.49 -7.82
CA THR A 152 2.18 7.97 -7.03
C THR A 152 1.62 9.08 -6.16
N ARG A 153 0.37 9.47 -6.41
CA ARG A 153 -0.32 10.51 -5.63
C ARG A 153 -1.41 9.87 -4.79
N ALA A 154 -1.39 10.19 -3.51
CA ALA A 154 -2.53 9.96 -2.63
C ALA A 154 -3.60 11.01 -2.91
N CYS A 155 -4.84 10.57 -3.08
CA CYS A 155 -6.01 11.42 -3.07
C CYS A 155 -6.74 11.18 -1.76
N ALA A 156 -6.81 12.20 -0.90
CA ALA A 156 -7.63 12.13 0.30
C ALA A 156 -9.10 11.97 -0.12
N VAL A 157 -9.74 10.89 0.32
CA VAL A 157 -11.19 10.79 0.27
C VAL A 157 -11.72 11.63 1.41
N LEU A 158 -12.26 12.80 1.10
CA LEU A 158 -13.08 13.55 2.04
C LEU A 158 -14.38 12.77 2.23
N ILE A 159 -14.40 11.79 3.13
CA ILE A 159 -15.67 11.24 3.61
C ILE A 159 -16.27 12.31 4.52
N ALA A 160 -17.07 13.21 3.94
CA ALA A 160 -18.03 13.98 4.70
C ALA A 160 -19.01 12.97 5.32
N GLY A 161 -18.94 12.76 6.64
CA GLY A 161 -20.02 12.10 7.38
C GLY A 161 -19.80 10.71 7.96
N ARG A 162 -18.59 10.29 8.36
CA ARG A 162 -18.50 9.25 9.42
C ARG A 162 -18.60 9.93 10.79
N THR A 163 -19.83 10.26 11.19
CA THR A 163 -20.19 10.29 12.62
C THR A 163 -20.04 8.87 13.15
N ILE A 164 -19.13 8.69 14.10
CA ILE A 164 -19.20 7.56 15.03
C ILE A 164 -19.99 8.14 16.20
N ASP A 165 -21.24 7.71 16.31
CA ASP A 165 -21.99 7.78 17.56
C ASP A 165 -21.49 6.65 18.48
#